data_AF-A0ABD1A8S7-F1
#
_entry.id   AF-A0ABD1A8S7-F1
#
_cell.length_a   1.000
_cell.length_b   1.000
_cell.length_c   1.000
_cell.angle_alpha   90.00
_cell.angle_beta   90.00
_cell.angle_gamma   90.00
#
_symmetry.space_group_name_H-M   'P 1'
#
loop_
_entity.id
_entity.type
_entity.pdbx_description
1 polymer ?
#
loop_
_entity_poly.entity_id
_entity_poly.type
_entity_poly.pdbx_seq_one_letter_code
_entity_poly.pdbx_strand_id
1 'polypeptide(L)'
;MTHPDETFVEKLLSCCPVLEDLDVELCSDDNVNVLSVRVPSLKSLVLHTSKDRVIEDVNGFVIDAPSLECLKIVDNGPRSTRIPLNARVSAACNRQGWTLASPRSDQAVALQVYLSSIDLPSLASEEDSFEWVIDGKVMGNYSSNKTWEALRPRDSEKDWAKLIWFKGSIPKHSFNMWITNLNRLPTLDRLVSWGFQVTTTCSLCSVASETREHLFLHCAFTKVIWGLISNRLNMLLPSFSNWSTLLNWAKVSLPSSPSTLRLLLSHALVYGVWRQRNNIIHNQVVVLPLTIFKDIDRQIINTITARRKMKKFRNLMQLWLH
;
A
#
# COMPACT_ATOMS: atom_id res chain seq x y z
N MET A 1 9.39 10.83 -0.66
CA MET A 1 9.31 11.73 0.50
C MET A 1 10.64 12.44 0.54
N THR A 2 10.64 13.77 0.49
CA THR A 2 11.87 14.56 0.61
C THR A 2 12.47 14.30 1.99
N HIS A 3 13.74 13.89 2.05
CA HIS A 3 14.47 13.71 3.29
C HIS A 3 14.44 15.03 4.09
N PRO A 4 14.34 14.97 5.43
CA PRO A 4 14.34 16.17 6.25
C PRO A 4 15.63 16.96 6.00
N ASP A 5 15.49 18.22 5.60
CA ASP A 5 16.60 19.17 5.53
C ASP A 5 16.74 19.91 6.87
N GLU A 6 17.82 20.68 7.02
CA GLU A 6 18.11 21.45 8.25
C GLU A 6 16.94 22.38 8.64
N THR A 7 16.22 22.90 7.65
CA THR A 7 15.09 23.84 7.85
C THR A 7 13.85 23.15 8.41
N PHE A 8 13.66 21.87 8.09
CA PHE A 8 12.56 21.07 8.62
C PHE A 8 12.69 20.87 10.14
N VAL A 9 13.90 20.57 10.62
CA VAL A 9 14.14 20.30 12.04
C VAL A 9 13.97 21.57 12.89
N GLU A 10 14.51 22.71 12.44
CA GLU A 10 14.29 23.98 13.14
C GLU A 10 12.82 24.35 13.21
N LYS A 11 12.08 24.16 12.11
CA LYS A 11 10.63 24.43 12.09
C LYS A 11 9.85 23.49 13.02
N LEU A 12 10.21 22.22 13.07
CA LEU A 12 9.57 21.24 13.95
C LEU A 12 9.77 21.61 15.42
N LEU A 13 11.01 21.92 15.81
CA LEU A 13 11.35 22.28 17.20
C LEU A 13 10.70 23.62 17.61
N SER A 14 10.57 24.57 16.69
CA SER A 14 9.90 25.86 16.96
C SER A 14 8.40 25.72 17.31
N CYS A 15 7.76 24.63 16.90
CA CYS A 15 6.35 24.35 17.21
C CYS A 15 6.13 23.77 18.62
N CYS A 16 7.20 23.47 19.37
CA CYS A 16 7.15 22.74 20.62
C CYS A 16 7.73 23.57 21.79
N PRO A 17 7.04 24.64 22.27
CA PRO A 17 7.58 25.58 23.26
C PRO A 17 7.69 25.04 24.69
N VAL A 18 7.19 23.84 24.95
CA VAL A 18 7.19 23.18 26.28
C VAL A 18 8.00 21.88 26.28
N LEU A 19 8.81 21.65 25.24
CA LEU A 19 9.61 20.44 25.12
C LEU A 19 10.73 20.44 26.18
N GLU A 20 10.72 19.46 27.07
CA GLU A 20 11.71 19.31 28.15
C GLU A 20 12.74 18.20 27.87
N ASP A 21 12.37 17.16 27.12
CA ASP A 21 13.25 16.03 26.79
C ASP A 21 13.26 15.80 25.27
N LEU A 22 14.46 15.70 24.68
CA LEU A 22 14.66 15.48 23.26
C LEU A 22 15.71 14.39 23.03
N ASP A 23 15.34 13.37 22.26
CA ASP A 23 16.23 12.30 21.82
C ASP A 23 16.28 12.32 20.28
N VAL A 24 17.48 12.45 19.72
CA VAL A 24 17.71 12.60 18.28
C VAL A 24 18.63 11.51 17.77
N GLU A 25 18.14 10.73 16.82
CA GLU A 25 18.92 9.76 16.05
C GLU A 25 19.17 10.29 14.63
N LEU A 26 20.43 10.61 14.33
CA LEU A 26 20.85 11.06 13.00
C LEU A 26 21.10 9.84 12.12
N CYS A 27 20.33 9.68 11.04
CA CYS A 27 20.48 8.59 10.06
C CYS A 27 21.48 8.97 8.95
N SER A 28 21.98 7.96 8.22
CA SER A 28 22.91 8.14 7.08
C SER A 28 22.29 8.86 5.88
N ASP A 29 20.97 8.78 5.73
CA ASP A 29 20.23 9.40 4.64
C ASP A 29 19.76 10.84 4.94
N ASP A 30 20.05 11.42 6.12
CA ASP A 30 19.62 12.79 6.39
C ASP A 30 20.64 13.79 5.82
N ASN A 31 20.15 14.73 5.02
CA ASN A 31 20.95 15.81 4.42
C ASN A 31 21.27 16.95 5.42
N VAL A 32 21.37 16.63 6.71
CA VAL A 32 21.61 17.58 7.81
C VAL A 32 23.09 17.53 8.16
N ASN A 33 23.85 18.56 7.76
CA ASN A 33 25.28 18.69 8.04
C ASN A 33 25.53 19.33 9.42
N VAL A 34 24.67 20.29 9.79
CA VAL A 34 24.66 20.90 11.11
C VAL A 34 23.27 20.78 11.74
N LEU A 35 23.17 20.02 12.83
CA LEU A 35 21.94 19.93 13.61
C LEU A 35 21.84 21.12 14.59
N SER A 36 20.82 21.96 14.39
CA SER A 36 20.54 23.13 15.22
C SER A 36 19.36 22.84 16.17
N VAL A 37 19.64 22.80 17.47
CA VAL A 37 18.65 22.60 18.54
C VAL A 37 18.49 23.90 19.31
N ARG A 38 17.42 24.64 19.01
CA ARG A 38 17.05 25.92 19.63
C ARG A 38 15.75 25.79 20.41
N VAL A 39 15.82 25.34 21.66
CA VAL A 39 14.64 25.04 22.49
C VAL A 39 14.87 25.55 23.92
N PRO A 40 14.30 26.71 24.29
CA PRO A 40 14.54 27.33 25.61
C PRO A 40 14.08 26.50 26.82
N SER A 41 13.04 25.68 26.64
CA SER A 41 12.47 24.82 27.69
C SER A 41 13.19 23.49 27.90
N LEU A 42 14.16 23.15 27.03
CA LEU A 42 14.75 21.81 27.01
C LEU A 42 15.67 21.58 28.21
N LYS A 43 15.44 20.50 28.94
CA LYS A 43 16.20 20.06 30.13
C LYS A 43 17.10 18.86 29.85
N SER A 44 16.72 17.95 28.94
CA SER A 44 17.51 16.77 28.58
C SER A 44 17.64 16.61 27.08
N LEU A 45 18.87 16.37 26.60
CA LEU A 45 19.18 16.13 25.19
C LEU A 45 20.05 14.89 25.01
N VAL A 46 19.59 13.94 24.20
CA VAL A 46 20.36 12.76 23.77
C VAL A 46 20.56 12.81 22.25
N LEU A 47 21.80 12.64 21.81
CA LEU A 47 22.20 12.65 20.41
C LEU A 47 22.86 11.32 20.05
N HIS A 48 22.28 10.59 19.10
CA HIS A 48 22.82 9.37 18.52
C HIS A 48 23.38 9.66 17.13
N THR A 49 24.67 9.42 16.94
CA THR A 49 25.32 9.53 15.62
C THR A 49 25.29 8.17 14.93
N SER A 50 24.62 8.06 13.76
CA SER A 50 24.61 6.81 12.98
C SER A 50 26.01 6.40 12.49
N LYS A 51 26.18 5.09 12.34
CA LYS A 51 27.41 4.38 11.97
C LYS A 51 27.80 4.52 10.49
N ASP A 52 26.89 5.01 9.65
CA ASP A 52 27.02 4.96 8.19
C ASP A 52 27.35 6.33 7.54
N ARG A 53 27.59 7.38 8.34
CA ARG A 53 27.96 8.71 7.81
C ARG A 53 29.46 8.81 7.49
N VAL A 54 29.77 9.27 6.28
CA VAL A 54 31.15 9.44 5.77
C VAL A 54 31.84 10.62 6.47
N ILE A 55 33.12 10.46 6.80
CA ILE A 55 33.95 11.38 7.63
C ILE A 55 34.24 12.73 6.92
N GLU A 56 33.97 12.86 5.62
CA GLU A 56 34.31 14.06 4.84
C GLU A 56 33.34 15.23 4.98
N ASP A 57 32.15 15.00 5.56
CA ASP A 57 31.22 16.07 5.89
C ASP A 57 31.53 16.63 7.29
N VAL A 58 31.82 17.93 7.36
CA VAL A 58 32.02 18.65 8.63
C VAL A 58 30.70 18.61 9.40
N ASN A 59 30.58 17.62 10.29
CA ASN A 59 29.40 17.45 11.14
C ASN A 59 29.50 18.36 12.36
N GLY A 60 28.48 19.20 12.55
CA GLY A 60 28.39 20.13 13.67
C GLY A 60 27.07 20.02 14.42
N PHE A 61 27.10 20.41 15.69
CA PHE A 61 25.90 20.63 16.49
C PHE A 61 25.89 22.07 16.97
N VAL A 62 24.76 22.76 16.83
CA VAL A 62 24.52 24.06 17.45
C VAL A 62 23.41 23.85 18.46
N ILE A 63 23.74 23.95 19.75
CA ILE A 63 22.79 23.76 20.84
C ILE A 63 22.62 25.10 21.55
N ASP A 64 21.41 25.62 21.50
CA ASP A 64 20.99 26.84 22.19
C ASP A 64 19.72 26.49 23.01
N ALA A 65 20.00 25.94 24.19
CA ALA A 65 19.02 25.44 25.15
C ALA A 65 19.43 25.91 26.56
N PRO A 66 19.07 27.15 26.96
CA PRO A 66 19.51 27.76 28.22
C PRO A 66 19.07 27.01 29.49
N SER A 67 18.04 26.15 29.41
CA SER A 67 17.54 25.36 30.54
C SER A 67 18.09 23.93 30.58
N LEU A 68 19.10 23.60 29.76
CA LEU A 68 19.59 22.23 29.61
C LEU A 68 20.36 21.77 30.86
N GLU A 69 19.90 20.69 31.46
CA GLU A 69 20.50 20.06 32.65
C GLU A 69 21.33 18.82 32.26
N CYS A 70 20.96 18.10 31.20
CA CYS A 70 21.59 16.86 30.77
C CYS A 70 21.87 16.84 29.25
N LEU A 71 23.11 16.50 28.86
CA LEU A 71 23.53 16.28 27.47
C LEU A 71 24.27 14.96 27.34
N LYS A 72 23.78 14.06 26.47
CA LYS A 72 24.43 12.76 26.18
C LYS A 72 24.65 12.59 24.68
N ILE A 73 25.90 12.37 24.28
CA ILE A 73 26.27 12.06 22.89
C ILE A 73 26.71 10.60 22.84
N VAL A 74 26.07 9.79 21.99
CA VAL A 74 26.33 8.37 21.82
C VAL A 74 26.94 8.12 20.44
N ASP A 75 28.25 7.94 20.39
CA ASP A 75 29.01 7.51 19.21
C ASP A 75 29.41 6.02 19.35
N ASN A 76 28.92 5.19 18.43
CA ASN A 76 29.17 3.74 18.39
C ASN A 76 29.91 3.31 17.10
N GLY A 77 30.80 4.16 16.57
CA GLY A 77 31.53 3.90 15.33
C GLY A 77 32.58 2.76 15.38
N PRO A 78 33.20 2.45 14.22
CA PRO A 78 34.24 1.41 14.04
C PRO A 78 35.51 1.62 14.87
N ARG A 79 35.68 2.78 15.50
CA ARG A 79 36.76 3.05 16.47
C ARG A 79 36.72 2.13 17.69
N SER A 80 35.53 1.71 18.10
CA SER A 80 35.33 0.84 19.27
C SER A 80 35.76 -0.61 19.01
N THR A 81 35.48 -1.13 17.81
CA THR A 81 35.81 -2.52 17.40
C THR A 81 37.15 -2.64 16.68
N ARG A 82 37.69 -1.52 16.17
CA ARG A 82 38.86 -1.44 15.27
C ARG A 82 38.70 -2.21 13.96
N ILE A 83 37.47 -2.52 13.57
CA ILE A 83 37.15 -3.16 12.29
C ILE A 83 36.77 -2.04 11.31
N PRO A 84 37.50 -1.87 10.19
CA PRO A 84 37.09 -0.94 9.13
C PRO A 84 35.68 -1.27 8.62
N LEU A 85 34.90 -0.24 8.26
CA LEU A 85 33.51 -0.40 7.79
C LEU A 85 33.38 -1.36 6.58
N ASN A 86 34.41 -1.39 5.73
CA ASN A 86 34.49 -2.21 4.53
C ASN A 86 35.33 -3.50 4.72
N ALA A 87 35.68 -3.86 5.94
CA ALA A 87 36.44 -5.07 6.21
C ALA A 87 35.58 -6.32 5.95
N ARG A 88 36.17 -7.32 5.28
CA ARG A 88 35.55 -8.65 5.14
C ARG A 88 35.57 -9.36 6.50
N VAL A 89 34.63 -10.28 6.72
CA VAL A 89 34.60 -11.12 7.94
C VAL A 89 35.92 -11.86 8.13
N SER A 90 36.53 -12.35 7.04
CA SER A 90 37.84 -13.00 7.04
C SER A 90 39.01 -12.10 7.49
N ALA A 91 38.87 -10.77 7.40
CA ALA A 91 39.86 -9.83 7.93
C ALA A 91 39.69 -9.60 9.44
N ALA A 92 38.53 -9.96 10.00
CA ALA A 92 38.20 -9.82 11.42
C ALA A 92 38.42 -11.13 12.22
N CYS A 93 38.95 -12.20 11.63
CA CYS A 93 39.26 -13.45 12.30
C CYS A 93 40.59 -14.07 11.81
N ASN A 94 41.17 -14.96 12.61
CA ASN A 94 42.36 -15.72 12.28
C ASN A 94 42.24 -17.17 12.81
N ARG A 95 43.30 -17.98 12.68
CA ARG A 95 43.31 -19.40 13.11
C ARG A 95 43.04 -19.63 14.61
N GLN A 96 43.16 -18.59 15.43
CA GLN A 96 43.01 -18.63 16.89
C GLN A 96 41.67 -18.06 17.37
N GLY A 97 40.89 -17.38 16.51
CA GLY A 97 39.69 -16.69 16.97
C GLY A 97 39.33 -15.45 16.14
N TRP A 98 38.30 -14.75 16.60
CA TRP A 98 37.99 -13.39 16.16
C TRP A 98 39.09 -12.42 16.61
N THR A 99 39.57 -11.57 15.71
CA THR A 99 40.59 -10.54 15.95
C THR A 99 39.91 -9.23 16.34
N LEU A 100 39.30 -9.20 17.52
CA LEU A 100 38.54 -8.04 18.04
C LEU A 100 39.36 -7.26 19.08
N ALA A 101 39.15 -5.94 19.15
CA ALA A 101 39.73 -5.13 20.22
C ALA A 101 39.19 -5.55 21.60
N SER A 102 39.98 -5.39 22.66
CA SER A 102 39.53 -5.70 24.02
C SER A 102 38.23 -4.95 24.35
N PRO A 103 37.23 -5.62 24.93
CA PRO A 103 35.93 -5.04 25.16
C PRO A 103 36.05 -3.93 26.21
N ARG A 104 35.44 -2.77 25.93
CA ARG A 104 35.46 -1.58 26.81
C ARG A 104 34.10 -1.27 27.45
N SER A 105 33.15 -2.19 27.31
CA SER A 105 31.80 -2.12 27.89
C SER A 105 31.22 -3.52 28.03
N ASP A 106 30.23 -3.69 28.91
CA ASP A 106 29.54 -4.98 29.10
C ASP A 106 28.85 -5.47 27.82
N GLN A 107 28.34 -4.54 27.00
CA GLN A 107 27.77 -4.86 25.69
C GLN A 107 28.82 -5.44 24.74
N ALA A 108 30.04 -4.89 24.74
CA ALA A 108 31.15 -5.43 23.94
C ALA A 108 31.61 -6.80 24.45
N VAL A 109 31.62 -7.02 25.78
CA VAL A 109 31.90 -8.34 26.37
C VAL A 109 30.85 -9.35 25.90
N ALA A 110 29.56 -9.02 26.01
CA ALA A 110 28.46 -9.90 25.60
C ALA A 110 28.53 -10.25 24.10
N LEU A 111 28.83 -9.27 23.25
CA LEU A 111 29.03 -9.49 21.81
C LEU A 111 30.20 -10.44 21.54
N GLN A 112 31.35 -10.26 22.21
CA GLN A 112 32.50 -11.13 22.04
C GLN A 112 32.23 -12.56 22.49
N VAL A 113 31.56 -12.73 23.63
CA VAL A 113 31.11 -14.05 24.12
C VAL A 113 30.21 -14.74 23.09
N TYR A 114 29.26 -14.00 22.51
CA TYR A 114 28.40 -14.54 21.46
C TYR A 114 29.18 -14.91 20.20
N LEU A 115 30.06 -14.04 19.71
CA LEU A 115 30.88 -14.31 18.51
C LEU A 115 31.79 -15.54 18.71
N SER A 116 32.31 -15.76 19.92
CA SER A 116 33.06 -16.97 20.27
C SER A 116 32.22 -18.25 20.24
N SER A 117 30.89 -18.16 20.22
CA SER A 117 29.99 -19.31 20.05
C SER A 117 29.68 -19.65 18.58
N ILE A 118 30.08 -18.78 17.65
CA ILE A 118 29.89 -18.97 16.20
C ILE A 118 31.14 -19.62 15.63
N ASP A 119 30.96 -20.69 14.85
CA ASP A 119 32.06 -21.30 14.10
C ASP A 119 32.68 -20.28 13.14
N LEU A 120 34.00 -20.15 13.19
CA LEU A 120 34.73 -19.24 12.31
C LEU A 120 34.57 -19.68 10.85
N PRO A 121 34.48 -18.73 9.90
CA PRO A 121 34.48 -19.08 8.49
C PRO A 121 35.75 -19.88 8.15
N SER A 122 35.58 -20.90 7.31
CA SER A 122 36.71 -21.69 6.82
C SER A 122 37.74 -20.75 6.19
N LEU A 123 38.99 -20.84 6.64
CA LEU A 123 40.12 -20.16 5.99
C LEU A 123 40.48 -20.80 4.64
N ALA A 124 39.78 -21.86 4.23
CA ALA A 124 39.91 -22.46 2.91
C ALA A 124 39.20 -21.59 1.87
N SER A 125 39.86 -21.44 0.73
CA SER A 125 39.64 -20.44 -0.31
C SER A 125 38.41 -20.71 -1.20
N GLU A 126 37.28 -21.13 -0.64
CA GLU A 126 36.02 -21.15 -1.41
C GLU A 126 35.45 -19.73 -1.47
N GLU A 127 35.00 -19.31 -2.65
CA GLU A 127 34.35 -18.01 -2.81
C GLU A 127 32.98 -18.03 -2.11
N ASP A 128 32.65 -16.93 -1.44
CA ASP A 128 31.33 -16.76 -0.83
C ASP A 128 30.23 -16.98 -1.88
N SER A 129 29.26 -17.82 -1.55
CA SER A 129 28.08 -18.05 -2.39
C SER A 129 26.80 -17.68 -1.64
N PHE A 130 25.84 -17.13 -2.36
CA PHE A 130 24.55 -16.76 -1.80
C PHE A 130 23.59 -17.94 -1.89
N GLU A 131 23.10 -18.41 -0.75
CA GLU A 131 22.02 -19.38 -0.69
C GLU A 131 20.68 -18.68 -0.49
N TRP A 132 19.70 -19.01 -1.33
CA TRP A 132 18.35 -18.54 -1.14
C TRP A 132 17.57 -19.54 -0.28
N VAL A 133 17.30 -19.18 0.97
CA VAL A 133 16.64 -20.06 1.94
C VAL A 133 15.20 -19.61 2.16
N ILE A 134 14.24 -20.54 2.07
CA ILE A 134 12.85 -20.33 2.48
C ILE A 134 12.50 -21.39 3.53
N ASP A 135 11.95 -20.97 4.67
CA ASP A 135 11.53 -21.85 5.77
C ASP A 135 12.61 -22.87 6.19
N GLY A 136 13.88 -22.41 6.25
CA GLY A 136 15.02 -23.24 6.63
C GLY A 136 15.52 -24.20 5.54
N LYS A 137 14.95 -24.16 4.34
CA LYS A 137 15.37 -25.00 3.20
C LYS A 137 16.10 -24.20 2.14
N VAL A 138 17.31 -24.65 1.79
CA VAL A 138 18.07 -24.11 0.66
C VAL A 138 17.32 -24.40 -0.63
N MET A 139 17.02 -23.33 -1.37
CA MET A 139 16.38 -23.38 -2.66
C MET A 139 17.46 -23.26 -3.74
N GLY A 140 17.24 -23.88 -4.90
CA GLY A 140 18.18 -23.77 -6.03
C GLY A 140 18.23 -22.35 -6.61
N ASN A 141 17.46 -22.09 -7.66
CA ASN A 141 17.47 -20.77 -8.29
C ASN A 141 16.57 -19.78 -7.55
N TYR A 142 17.07 -18.58 -7.31
CA TYR A 142 16.29 -17.46 -6.79
C TYR A 142 15.00 -17.23 -7.59
N SER A 143 13.89 -16.98 -6.90
CA SER A 143 12.64 -16.56 -7.53
C SER A 143 11.95 -15.49 -6.71
N SER A 144 11.79 -14.31 -7.30
CA SER A 144 11.04 -13.21 -6.70
C SER A 144 9.61 -13.62 -6.32
N ASN A 145 8.98 -14.51 -7.10
CA ASN A 145 7.65 -15.02 -6.81
C ASN A 145 7.64 -15.84 -5.50
N LYS A 146 8.50 -16.87 -5.35
CA LYS A 146 8.46 -17.64 -4.10
C LYS A 146 8.97 -16.83 -2.90
N THR A 147 9.87 -15.87 -3.12
CA THR A 147 10.34 -14.95 -2.07
C THR A 147 9.17 -14.12 -1.55
N TRP A 148 8.42 -13.51 -2.47
CA TRP A 148 7.21 -12.77 -2.12
C TRP A 148 6.17 -13.65 -1.41
N GLU A 149 5.97 -14.87 -1.90
CA GLU A 149 5.03 -15.83 -1.33
C GLU A 149 5.42 -16.31 0.08
N ALA A 150 6.70 -16.27 0.44
CA ALA A 150 7.23 -16.58 1.76
C ALA A 150 7.20 -15.37 2.71
N LEU A 151 7.52 -14.17 2.21
CA LEU A 151 7.55 -12.95 3.02
C LEU A 151 6.15 -12.38 3.31
N ARG A 152 5.19 -12.58 2.41
CA ARG A 152 3.88 -11.94 2.54
C ARG A 152 3.05 -12.59 3.67
N PRO A 153 2.43 -11.79 4.55
CA PRO A 153 1.35 -12.28 5.40
C PRO A 153 0.20 -12.78 4.53
N ARG A 154 -0.20 -14.05 4.69
CA ARG A 154 -1.36 -14.59 3.97
C ARG A 154 -2.62 -14.46 4.81
N ASP A 155 -3.59 -13.75 4.27
CA ASP A 155 -4.96 -13.80 4.75
C ASP A 155 -5.74 -14.97 4.14
N SER A 156 -6.86 -15.32 4.78
CA SER A 156 -7.82 -16.27 4.23
C SER A 156 -8.36 -15.79 2.88
N GLU A 157 -8.41 -16.70 1.89
CA GLU A 157 -9.02 -16.41 0.59
C GLU A 157 -10.48 -16.00 0.80
N LYS A 158 -10.85 -14.81 0.31
CA LYS A 158 -12.22 -14.32 0.42
C LYS A 158 -13.05 -14.82 -0.75
N ASP A 159 -14.25 -15.34 -0.47
CA ASP A 159 -15.17 -15.86 -1.50
C ASP A 159 -15.47 -14.85 -2.63
N TRP A 160 -15.56 -13.56 -2.28
CA TRP A 160 -15.80 -12.50 -3.25
C TRP A 160 -14.62 -12.23 -4.18
N ALA A 161 -13.39 -12.68 -3.87
CA ALA A 161 -12.20 -12.39 -4.67
C ALA A 161 -12.35 -12.90 -6.11
N LYS A 162 -12.92 -14.09 -6.28
CA LYS A 162 -13.21 -14.69 -7.60
C LYS A 162 -14.31 -13.96 -8.38
N LEU A 163 -15.17 -13.20 -7.70
CA LEU A 163 -16.17 -12.36 -8.34
C LEU A 163 -15.55 -11.07 -8.88
N ILE A 164 -14.51 -10.56 -8.22
CA ILE A 164 -13.86 -9.30 -8.60
C ILE A 164 -12.74 -9.53 -9.62
N TRP A 165 -11.92 -10.56 -9.39
CA TRP A 165 -10.72 -10.86 -10.17
C TRP A 165 -10.92 -12.08 -11.07
N PHE A 166 -12.07 -12.16 -11.75
CA PHE A 166 -12.36 -13.28 -12.64
C PHE A 166 -11.57 -13.20 -13.96
N LYS A 167 -11.33 -14.38 -14.56
CA LYS A 167 -10.69 -14.49 -15.87
C LYS A 167 -11.52 -13.80 -16.95
N GLY A 168 -10.95 -12.77 -17.57
CA GLY A 168 -11.62 -11.96 -18.59
C GLY A 168 -12.21 -10.66 -18.09
N SER A 169 -12.05 -10.34 -16.79
CA SER A 169 -12.38 -9.04 -16.24
C SER A 169 -11.53 -7.91 -16.86
N ILE A 170 -12.03 -6.67 -16.74
CA ILE A 170 -11.36 -5.46 -17.24
C ILE A 170 -10.64 -4.83 -16.05
N PRO A 171 -9.29 -4.70 -16.05
CA PRO A 171 -8.53 -4.31 -14.86
C PRO A 171 -9.04 -3.05 -14.15
N LYS A 172 -9.32 -1.98 -14.90
CA LYS A 172 -9.87 -0.73 -14.35
C LYS A 172 -11.24 -0.91 -13.68
N HIS A 173 -12.09 -1.78 -14.21
CA HIS A 173 -13.40 -2.06 -13.59
C HIS A 173 -13.26 -3.00 -12.40
N SER A 174 -12.37 -3.99 -12.46
CA SER A 174 -12.10 -4.89 -11.34
C SER A 174 -11.53 -4.12 -10.14
N PHE A 175 -10.60 -3.20 -10.37
CA PHE A 175 -10.08 -2.33 -9.31
C PHE A 175 -11.19 -1.46 -8.71
N ASN A 176 -12.00 -0.79 -9.54
CA ASN A 176 -13.12 -0.01 -9.03
C ASN A 176 -14.12 -0.87 -8.24
N MET A 177 -14.51 -2.03 -8.79
CA MET A 177 -15.41 -2.98 -8.12
C MET A 177 -14.84 -3.51 -6.80
N TRP A 178 -13.53 -3.73 -6.71
CA TRP A 178 -12.85 -4.11 -5.47
C TRP A 178 -13.04 -3.06 -4.37
N ILE A 179 -12.74 -1.80 -4.68
CA ILE A 179 -12.90 -0.69 -3.73
C ILE A 179 -14.38 -0.51 -3.36
N THR A 180 -15.30 -0.62 -4.33
CA THR A 180 -16.74 -0.58 -4.06
C THR A 180 -17.20 -1.74 -3.17
N ASN A 181 -16.69 -2.95 -3.40
CA ASN A 181 -17.04 -4.12 -2.62
C ASN A 181 -16.63 -3.98 -1.15
N LEU A 182 -15.46 -3.38 -0.90
CA LEU A 182 -14.99 -3.04 0.44
C LEU A 182 -15.70 -1.82 1.05
N ASN A 183 -16.64 -1.21 0.33
CA ASN A 183 -17.31 0.03 0.69
C ASN A 183 -16.33 1.18 0.96
N ARG A 184 -15.26 1.30 0.16
CA ARG A 184 -14.15 2.24 0.36
C ARG A 184 -14.12 3.40 -0.64
N LEU A 185 -15.13 3.54 -1.50
CA LEU A 185 -15.24 4.72 -2.37
C LEU A 185 -15.57 5.98 -1.54
N PRO A 186 -15.11 7.17 -1.92
CA PRO A 186 -15.44 8.43 -1.24
C PRO A 186 -16.87 8.90 -1.57
N THR A 187 -17.87 8.11 -1.20
CA THR A 187 -19.28 8.50 -1.20
C THR A 187 -19.53 9.61 -0.16
N LEU A 188 -20.56 10.43 -0.36
CA LEU A 188 -20.78 11.61 0.50
C LEU A 188 -21.01 11.22 1.98
N ASP A 189 -21.69 10.10 2.26
CA ASP A 189 -21.82 9.56 3.62
C ASP A 189 -20.45 9.29 4.29
N ARG A 190 -19.50 8.75 3.52
CA ARG A 190 -18.13 8.47 3.99
C ARG A 190 -17.31 9.73 4.16
N LEU A 191 -17.46 10.72 3.28
CA LEU A 191 -16.79 12.02 3.45
C LEU A 191 -17.25 12.71 4.74
N VAL A 192 -18.55 12.66 5.05
CA VAL A 192 -19.06 13.16 6.33
C VAL A 192 -18.47 12.37 7.50
N SER A 193 -18.35 11.05 7.40
CA SER A 193 -17.70 10.24 8.46
C SER A 193 -16.22 10.57 8.68
N TRP A 194 -15.56 11.20 7.71
CA TRP A 194 -14.19 11.70 7.79
C TRP A 194 -14.10 13.15 8.29
N GLY A 195 -15.23 13.77 8.67
CA GLY A 195 -15.28 15.14 9.20
C GLY A 195 -15.45 16.23 8.14
N PHE A 196 -15.64 15.89 6.86
CA PHE A 196 -15.89 16.90 5.82
C PHE A 196 -17.30 17.48 5.94
N GLN A 197 -17.41 18.80 5.82
CA GLN A 197 -18.68 19.53 5.81
C GLN A 197 -19.28 19.54 4.41
N VAL A 198 -19.86 18.41 3.99
CA VAL A 198 -20.52 18.24 2.68
C VAL A 198 -21.97 17.82 2.85
N THR A 199 -22.82 18.17 1.88
CA THR A 199 -24.19 17.64 1.83
C THR A 199 -24.16 16.15 1.56
N THR A 200 -25.05 15.39 2.17
CA THR A 200 -25.14 13.94 1.94
C THR A 200 -26.01 13.59 0.75
N THR A 201 -26.75 14.55 0.19
CA THR A 201 -27.70 14.30 -0.91
C THR A 201 -26.98 13.83 -2.17
N CYS A 202 -27.41 12.70 -2.73
CA CYS A 202 -26.85 12.07 -3.92
C CYS A 202 -26.79 13.00 -5.13
N SER A 203 -25.59 13.20 -5.68
CA SER A 203 -25.37 14.12 -6.79
C SER A 203 -26.01 13.66 -8.11
N LEU A 204 -26.45 12.40 -8.22
CA LEU A 204 -27.10 11.87 -9.42
C LEU A 204 -28.63 12.09 -9.42
N CYS A 205 -29.30 11.88 -8.29
CA CYS A 205 -30.76 11.96 -8.20
C CYS A 205 -31.28 13.16 -7.41
N SER A 206 -30.44 13.77 -6.57
CA SER A 206 -30.80 14.88 -5.67
C SER A 206 -31.95 14.59 -4.69
N VAL A 207 -32.24 13.32 -4.39
CA VAL A 207 -33.42 12.92 -3.58
C VAL A 207 -33.06 12.28 -2.24
N ALA A 208 -32.07 11.38 -2.20
CA ALA A 208 -31.73 10.62 -0.99
C ALA A 208 -30.23 10.72 -0.68
N SER A 209 -29.84 10.29 0.52
CA SER A 209 -28.43 10.29 0.94
C SER A 209 -27.58 9.35 0.06
N GLU A 210 -26.38 9.80 -0.32
CA GLU A 210 -25.42 9.05 -1.13
C GLU A 210 -24.67 8.05 -0.25
N THR A 211 -25.22 6.84 -0.19
CA THR A 211 -24.51 5.64 0.27
C THR A 211 -24.09 4.79 -0.92
N ARG A 212 -23.24 3.77 -0.72
CA ARG A 212 -22.91 2.80 -1.77
C ARG A 212 -24.15 2.12 -2.33
N GLU A 213 -25.02 1.63 -1.46
CA GLU A 213 -26.26 0.94 -1.83
C GLU A 213 -27.18 1.88 -2.60
N HIS A 214 -27.34 3.11 -2.14
CA HIS A 214 -28.13 4.10 -2.87
C HIS A 214 -27.52 4.35 -4.25
N LEU A 215 -26.24 4.71 -4.32
CA LEU A 215 -25.58 5.13 -5.55
C LEU A 215 -25.67 4.06 -6.65
N PHE A 216 -25.40 2.79 -6.31
CA PHE A 216 -25.29 1.72 -7.31
C PHE A 216 -26.55 0.86 -7.48
N LEU A 217 -27.49 0.87 -6.52
CA LEU A 217 -28.66 -0.01 -6.54
C LEU A 217 -29.99 0.76 -6.50
N HIS A 218 -30.12 1.76 -5.64
CA HIS A 218 -31.43 2.37 -5.35
C HIS A 218 -31.69 3.70 -6.06
N CYS A 219 -30.63 4.39 -6.48
CA CYS A 219 -30.68 5.68 -7.16
C CYS A 219 -31.51 5.58 -8.43
N ALA A 220 -32.45 6.53 -8.62
CA ALA A 220 -33.33 6.56 -9.79
C ALA A 220 -32.53 6.58 -11.11
N PHE A 221 -31.43 7.36 -11.15
CA PHE A 221 -30.52 7.41 -12.28
C PHE A 221 -29.94 6.01 -12.61
N THR A 222 -29.45 5.31 -11.60
CA THR A 222 -28.84 3.98 -11.78
C THR A 222 -29.88 2.91 -12.10
N LYS A 223 -31.09 2.99 -11.53
CA LYS A 223 -32.21 2.10 -11.85
C LYS A 223 -32.59 2.15 -13.34
N VAL A 224 -32.53 3.32 -13.98
CA VAL A 224 -32.75 3.43 -15.44
C VAL A 224 -31.72 2.60 -16.21
N ILE A 225 -30.44 2.66 -15.81
CA ILE A 225 -29.37 1.87 -16.46
C ILE A 225 -29.60 0.37 -16.24
N TRP A 226 -29.96 -0.05 -15.02
CA TRP A 226 -30.33 -1.43 -14.75
C TRP A 226 -31.52 -1.89 -15.61
N GLY A 227 -32.54 -1.05 -15.79
CA GLY A 227 -33.67 -1.33 -16.69
C GLY A 227 -33.24 -1.52 -18.15
N LEU A 228 -32.33 -0.68 -18.65
CA LEU A 228 -31.77 -0.83 -20.00
C LEU A 228 -30.97 -2.14 -20.16
N ILE A 229 -30.19 -2.53 -19.13
CA ILE A 229 -29.50 -3.82 -19.10
C ILE A 229 -30.50 -4.99 -19.04
N SER A 230 -31.56 -4.86 -18.24
CA SER A 230 -32.64 -5.87 -18.13
C SER A 230 -33.28 -6.13 -19.49
N ASN A 231 -33.62 -5.06 -20.20
CA ASN A 231 -34.18 -5.12 -21.55
C ASN A 231 -33.18 -5.76 -22.53
N ARG A 232 -31.91 -5.38 -22.46
CA ARG A 232 -30.85 -5.91 -23.33
C ARG A 232 -30.51 -7.38 -23.07
N LEU A 233 -30.73 -7.88 -21.86
CA LEU A 233 -30.59 -9.30 -21.53
C LEU A 233 -31.86 -10.11 -21.81
N ASN A 234 -32.96 -9.45 -22.19
CA ASN A 234 -34.30 -10.02 -22.24
C ASN A 234 -34.64 -10.83 -20.96
N MET A 235 -34.30 -10.27 -19.81
CA MET A 235 -34.42 -10.94 -18.51
C MET A 235 -34.87 -9.95 -17.47
N LEU A 236 -35.88 -10.32 -16.66
CA LEU A 236 -36.28 -9.54 -15.50
C LEU A 236 -35.18 -9.58 -14.44
N LEU A 237 -34.58 -8.42 -14.16
CA LEU A 237 -33.60 -8.31 -13.08
C LEU A 237 -34.31 -8.31 -11.72
N PRO A 238 -33.77 -9.01 -10.71
CA PRO A 238 -34.27 -8.90 -9.35
C PRO A 238 -34.02 -7.49 -8.80
N SER A 239 -34.87 -7.06 -7.87
CA SER A 239 -34.59 -5.85 -7.10
C SER A 239 -33.45 -6.10 -6.12
N PHE A 240 -32.34 -5.39 -6.28
CA PHE A 240 -31.18 -5.52 -5.41
C PHE A 240 -31.38 -4.71 -4.13
N SER A 241 -31.75 -5.39 -3.04
CA SER A 241 -31.94 -4.76 -1.72
C SER A 241 -30.62 -4.27 -1.11
N ASN A 242 -29.50 -4.93 -1.39
CA ASN A 242 -28.19 -4.61 -0.83
C ASN A 242 -27.06 -5.14 -1.73
N TRP A 243 -25.81 -4.83 -1.37
CA TRP A 243 -24.65 -5.25 -2.17
C TRP A 243 -24.50 -6.77 -2.29
N SER A 244 -24.85 -7.52 -1.24
CA SER A 244 -24.77 -8.99 -1.25
C SER A 244 -25.75 -9.61 -2.24
N THR A 245 -26.95 -9.04 -2.41
CA THR A 245 -27.91 -9.53 -3.41
C THR A 245 -27.44 -9.28 -4.85
N LEU A 246 -26.75 -8.16 -5.11
CA LEU A 246 -26.06 -7.92 -6.39
C LEU A 246 -24.99 -8.99 -6.66
N LEU A 247 -24.08 -9.25 -5.69
CA LEU A 247 -23.03 -10.25 -5.86
C LEU A 247 -23.59 -11.67 -6.04
N ASN A 248 -24.66 -12.00 -5.30
CA ASN A 248 -25.35 -13.28 -5.43
C ASN A 248 -26.00 -13.44 -6.81
N TRP A 249 -26.56 -12.39 -7.38
CA TRP A 249 -27.05 -12.44 -8.75
C TRP A 249 -25.93 -12.59 -9.77
N ALA A 250 -24.83 -11.85 -9.59
CA ALA A 250 -23.71 -11.84 -10.52
C ALA A 250 -22.94 -13.17 -10.54
N LYS A 251 -22.85 -13.87 -9.41
CA LYS A 251 -22.18 -15.18 -9.32
C LYS A 251 -22.97 -16.33 -9.96
N VAL A 252 -24.30 -16.23 -10.00
CA VAL A 252 -25.18 -17.26 -10.57
C VAL A 252 -24.98 -17.32 -12.08
N SER A 253 -24.86 -18.54 -12.62
CA SER A 253 -24.72 -18.79 -14.04
C SER A 253 -25.97 -19.47 -14.58
N LEU A 254 -26.70 -18.79 -15.46
CA LEU A 254 -27.82 -19.36 -16.21
C LEU A 254 -27.43 -19.54 -17.69
N PRO A 255 -28.09 -20.44 -18.44
CA PRO A 255 -27.84 -20.59 -19.89
C PRO A 255 -28.04 -19.28 -20.68
N SER A 256 -29.07 -18.51 -20.33
CA SER A 256 -29.39 -17.22 -20.96
C SER A 256 -28.50 -16.07 -20.50
N SER A 257 -27.90 -16.17 -19.32
CA SER A 257 -27.03 -15.13 -18.75
C SER A 257 -25.94 -15.75 -17.86
N PRO A 258 -24.86 -16.25 -18.46
CA PRO A 258 -23.74 -16.83 -17.73
C PRO A 258 -23.11 -15.83 -16.76
N SER A 259 -22.54 -16.32 -15.67
CA SER A 259 -21.95 -15.46 -14.62
C SER A 259 -20.86 -14.52 -15.16
N THR A 260 -20.11 -14.94 -16.19
CA THR A 260 -19.10 -14.08 -16.83
C THR A 260 -19.72 -12.82 -17.44
N LEU A 261 -20.88 -12.93 -18.08
CA LEU A 261 -21.58 -11.78 -18.65
C LEU A 261 -22.16 -10.88 -17.54
N ARG A 262 -22.80 -11.48 -16.53
CA ARG A 262 -23.37 -10.73 -15.39
C ARG A 262 -22.30 -9.97 -14.60
N LEU A 263 -21.13 -10.59 -14.38
CA LEU A 263 -19.99 -9.95 -13.73
C LEU A 263 -19.45 -8.78 -14.56
N LEU A 264 -19.27 -8.97 -15.88
CA LEU A 264 -18.84 -7.88 -16.77
C LEU A 264 -19.81 -6.69 -16.73
N LEU A 265 -21.12 -6.96 -16.77
CA LEU A 265 -22.17 -5.94 -16.70
C LEU A 265 -22.17 -5.21 -15.37
N SER A 266 -22.13 -5.95 -14.25
CA SER A 266 -22.08 -5.38 -12.90
C SER A 266 -20.88 -4.45 -12.75
N HIS A 267 -19.71 -4.90 -13.17
CA HIS A 267 -18.46 -4.14 -13.09
C HIS A 267 -18.50 -2.88 -13.98
N ALA A 268 -19.00 -3.01 -15.21
CA ALA A 268 -19.11 -1.89 -16.13
C ALA A 268 -20.12 -0.84 -15.66
N LEU A 269 -21.25 -1.26 -15.09
CA LEU A 269 -22.25 -0.36 -14.51
C LEU A 269 -21.68 0.39 -13.30
N VAL A 270 -21.09 -0.32 -12.35
CA VAL A 270 -20.49 0.29 -11.14
C VAL A 270 -19.43 1.31 -11.55
N TYR A 271 -18.55 0.95 -12.50
CA TYR A 271 -17.56 1.88 -13.02
C TYR A 271 -18.17 3.09 -13.73
N GLY A 272 -19.17 2.88 -14.60
CA GLY A 272 -19.84 3.94 -15.36
C GLY A 272 -20.58 4.93 -14.47
N VAL A 273 -21.34 4.43 -13.49
CA VAL A 273 -22.06 5.25 -12.50
C VAL A 273 -21.07 6.03 -11.64
N TRP A 274 -20.01 5.38 -11.14
CA TRP A 274 -18.98 6.05 -10.35
C TRP A 274 -18.30 7.18 -11.13
N ARG A 275 -17.94 6.92 -12.39
CA ARG A 275 -17.38 7.92 -13.30
C ARG A 275 -18.34 9.10 -13.50
N GLN A 276 -19.63 8.84 -13.72
CA GLN A 276 -20.60 9.92 -13.91
C GLN A 276 -20.79 10.75 -12.64
N ARG A 277 -20.91 10.11 -11.48
CA ARG A 277 -21.00 10.81 -10.19
C ARG A 277 -19.80 11.75 -10.01
N ASN A 278 -18.59 11.27 -10.29
CA ASN A 278 -17.38 12.10 -10.21
C ASN A 278 -17.36 13.21 -11.26
N ASN A 279 -17.90 12.98 -12.45
CA ASN A 279 -18.02 13.98 -13.50
C ASN A 279 -18.95 15.14 -13.09
N ILE A 280 -20.03 14.85 -12.37
CA ILE A 280 -20.90 15.88 -11.79
C ILE A 280 -20.14 16.68 -10.73
N ILE A 281 -19.48 16.01 -9.78
CA ILE A 281 -18.82 16.70 -8.67
C ILE A 281 -17.66 17.57 -9.14
N HIS A 282 -16.79 17.05 -10.00
CA HIS A 282 -15.55 17.74 -10.37
C HIS A 282 -15.68 18.62 -11.61
N ASN A 283 -16.56 18.26 -12.55
CA ASN A 283 -16.67 18.96 -13.83
C ASN A 283 -18.05 19.60 -14.05
N GLN A 284 -19.02 19.38 -13.15
CA GLN A 284 -20.40 19.85 -13.31
C GLN A 284 -21.07 19.36 -14.61
N VAL A 285 -20.62 18.22 -15.14
CA VAL A 285 -21.14 17.66 -16.40
C VAL A 285 -22.11 16.52 -16.10
N VAL A 286 -23.37 16.72 -16.50
CA VAL A 286 -24.42 15.71 -16.41
C VAL A 286 -24.58 14.99 -17.75
N VAL A 287 -24.50 13.66 -17.72
CA VAL A 287 -24.72 12.79 -18.87
C VAL A 287 -25.95 11.91 -18.61
N LEU A 288 -26.80 11.74 -19.63
CA LEU A 288 -28.01 10.94 -19.51
C LEU A 288 -27.70 9.46 -19.24
N PRO A 289 -28.56 8.74 -18.49
CA PRO A 289 -28.40 7.31 -18.23
C PRO A 289 -28.21 6.48 -19.51
N LEU A 290 -28.93 6.83 -20.58
CA LEU A 290 -28.84 6.14 -21.87
C LEU A 290 -27.45 6.25 -22.50
N THR A 291 -26.76 7.36 -22.34
CA THR A 291 -25.40 7.54 -22.86
C THR A 291 -24.41 6.66 -22.10
N ILE A 292 -24.55 6.54 -20.78
CA ILE A 292 -23.74 5.61 -19.98
C ILE A 292 -24.03 4.16 -20.37
N PHE A 293 -25.31 3.82 -20.60
CA PHE A 293 -25.68 2.50 -21.10
C PHE A 293 -25.05 2.21 -22.47
N LYS A 294 -25.06 3.16 -23.42
CA LYS A 294 -24.39 3.00 -24.72
C LYS A 294 -22.88 2.76 -24.56
N ASP A 295 -22.23 3.44 -23.60
CA ASP A 295 -20.83 3.20 -23.29
C ASP A 295 -20.58 1.82 -22.65
N ILE A 296 -21.50 1.35 -21.80
CA ILE A 296 -21.46 0.00 -21.23
C ILE A 296 -21.64 -1.04 -22.36
N ASP A 297 -22.66 -0.89 -23.20
CA ASP A 297 -22.96 -1.78 -24.32
C ASP A 297 -21.75 -1.93 -25.25
N ARG A 298 -21.17 -0.79 -25.68
CA ARG A 298 -19.95 -0.78 -26.50
C ARG A 298 -18.79 -1.49 -25.80
N GLN A 299 -18.60 -1.27 -24.50
CA GLN A 299 -17.53 -1.92 -23.73
C GLN A 299 -17.72 -3.43 -23.61
N ILE A 300 -18.95 -3.90 -23.40
CA ILE A 300 -19.28 -5.32 -23.34
C ILE A 300 -19.03 -5.98 -24.68
N ILE A 301 -19.53 -5.39 -25.77
CA ILE A 301 -19.28 -5.86 -27.15
C ILE A 301 -17.78 -5.97 -27.43
N ASN A 302 -17.02 -4.89 -27.19
CA ASN A 302 -15.57 -4.88 -27.42
C ASN A 302 -14.85 -5.93 -26.57
N THR A 303 -15.25 -6.08 -25.31
CA THR A 303 -14.64 -7.05 -24.38
C THR A 303 -14.88 -8.48 -24.83
N ILE A 304 -16.10 -8.79 -25.28
CA ILE A 304 -16.46 -10.11 -25.80
C ILE A 304 -15.72 -10.39 -27.10
N THR A 305 -15.72 -9.45 -28.05
CA THR A 305 -15.04 -9.58 -29.34
C THR A 305 -13.55 -9.83 -29.16
N ALA A 306 -12.88 -9.05 -28.32
CA ALA A 306 -11.44 -9.21 -28.03
C ALA A 306 -11.10 -10.59 -27.43
N ARG A 307 -12.05 -11.22 -26.75
CA ARG A 307 -11.86 -12.50 -26.03
C ARG A 307 -12.60 -13.67 -26.67
N ARG A 308 -13.10 -13.55 -27.91
CA ARG A 308 -13.92 -14.56 -28.60
C ARG A 308 -13.30 -15.97 -28.64
N LYS A 309 -11.97 -16.08 -28.63
CA LYS A 309 -11.27 -17.39 -28.62
C LYS A 309 -11.35 -18.11 -27.26
N MET A 310 -11.63 -17.40 -26.17
CA MET A 310 -11.75 -17.98 -24.83
C MET A 310 -13.07 -18.75 -24.69
N LYS A 311 -13.02 -19.98 -24.17
CA LYS A 311 -14.20 -20.87 -24.02
C LYS A 311 -15.40 -20.18 -23.36
N LYS A 312 -15.17 -19.40 -22.28
CA LYS A 312 -16.22 -18.67 -21.55
C LYS A 312 -16.88 -17.51 -22.32
N PHE A 313 -16.26 -17.04 -23.41
CA PHE A 313 -16.68 -15.86 -24.16
C PHE A 313 -17.35 -16.19 -25.50
N ARG A 314 -17.23 -17.43 -26.00
CA ARG A 314 -17.67 -17.83 -27.34
C ARG A 314 -19.13 -17.49 -27.64
N ASN A 315 -20.02 -17.73 -26.68
CA ASN A 315 -21.46 -17.55 -26.87
C ASN A 315 -21.99 -16.23 -26.29
N LEU A 316 -21.15 -15.42 -25.64
CA LEU A 316 -21.62 -14.23 -24.93
C LEU A 316 -22.13 -13.14 -25.88
N MET A 317 -21.59 -13.07 -27.10
CA MET A 317 -22.04 -12.06 -28.07
C MET A 317 -23.50 -12.33 -28.48
N GLN A 318 -23.81 -13.58 -28.76
CA GLN A 318 -25.17 -14.01 -29.09
C GLN A 318 -26.13 -13.65 -27.95
N LEU A 319 -25.76 -13.98 -26.71
CA LEU A 319 -26.59 -13.68 -25.54
C LEU A 319 -26.76 -12.18 -25.24
N TRP A 320 -25.84 -11.32 -25.71
CA TRP A 320 -25.87 -9.88 -25.45
C TRP A 320 -26.55 -9.05 -26.54
N LEU A 321 -26.61 -9.58 -27.77
CA LEU A 321 -27.23 -8.90 -28.93
C LEU A 321 -28.67 -9.36 -29.21
N HIS A 322 -29.19 -10.32 -28.45
CA HIS A 322 -30.52 -10.89 -28.64
C HIS A 322 -31.65 -10.04 -28.05
#